data_AF-A0A968JYK1-F1
#
_entry.id   AF-A0A968JYK1-F1
#
_cell.length_a   1.000
_cell.length_b   1.000
_cell.length_c   1.000
_cell.angle_alpha   90.00
_cell.angle_beta   90.00
_cell.angle_gamma   90.00
#
_symmetry.space_group_name_H-M   'P 1'
#
loop_
_entity.id
_entity.type
_entity.pdbx_description
1 polymer ?
#
loop_
_entity_poly.entity_id
_entity_poly.type
_entity_poly.pdbx_seq_one_letter_code
_entity_poly.pdbx_strand_id
1 'polypeptide(L)'
;MIGALHYGFAEHRPVVLSPEMVWLMIIQGFSLHIEQNAKDQRYNFVDFDGTKKIRIIGNEFLFQKGNEFSPWEEVIPKYTNELQKYISDSITNLFIHKFSNTTTHELTAFHICLLKSMSAYFNYEFYNILRHSVYFIKRQ
;
A
#
# COMPACT_ATOMS: atom_id res chain seq x y z
N MET A 1 -8.78 7.17 -12.99
CA MET A 1 -8.69 8.65 -12.96
C MET A 1 -8.89 9.27 -14.35
N ILE A 2 -8.13 8.90 -15.37
CA ILE A 2 -8.28 9.44 -16.75
C ILE A 2 -9.72 9.30 -17.27
N GLY A 3 -10.35 8.14 -17.07
CA GLY A 3 -11.76 7.93 -17.45
C GLY A 3 -12.74 8.86 -16.71
N ALA A 4 -12.48 9.17 -15.43
CA ALA A 4 -13.31 10.08 -14.65
C ALA A 4 -13.17 11.54 -15.13
N LEU A 5 -11.95 11.96 -15.49
CA LEU A 5 -11.69 13.26 -16.09
C LEU A 5 -12.35 13.39 -17.47
N HIS A 6 -12.20 12.38 -18.31
CA HIS A 6 -12.83 12.34 -19.63
C HIS A 6 -14.36 12.39 -19.50
N TYR A 7 -14.94 11.60 -18.60
CA TYR A 7 -16.38 11.60 -18.36
C TYR A 7 -16.87 12.93 -17.79
N GLY A 8 -16.15 13.51 -16.83
CA GLY A 8 -16.48 14.83 -16.29
C GLY A 8 -16.46 15.92 -17.36
N PHE A 9 -15.46 15.90 -18.24
CA PHE A 9 -15.40 16.82 -19.38
C PHE A 9 -16.54 16.60 -20.37
N ALA A 10 -16.77 15.35 -20.81
CA ALA A 10 -17.79 14.99 -21.80
C ALA A 10 -19.21 15.33 -21.34
N GLU A 11 -19.48 15.16 -20.04
CA GLU A 11 -20.79 15.42 -19.44
C GLU A 11 -20.88 16.82 -18.79
N HIS A 12 -19.88 17.68 -19.00
CA HIS A 12 -19.77 19.01 -18.38
C HIS A 12 -19.98 19.02 -16.85
N ARG A 13 -19.57 17.94 -16.17
CA ARG A 13 -19.64 17.85 -14.70
C ARG A 13 -18.40 18.47 -14.07
N PRO A 14 -18.55 19.24 -12.98
CA PRO A 14 -17.41 19.77 -12.26
C PRO A 14 -16.57 18.62 -11.69
N VAL A 15 -15.27 18.64 -11.98
CA VAL A 15 -14.30 17.70 -11.42
C VAL A 15 -13.42 18.44 -10.41
N VAL A 16 -13.32 17.88 -9.21
CA VAL A 16 -12.40 18.38 -8.17
C VAL A 16 -11.18 17.47 -8.14
N LEU A 17 -10.00 18.05 -8.32
CA LEU A 17 -8.72 17.36 -8.20
C LEU A 17 -8.03 17.82 -6.92
N SER A 18 -7.72 16.87 -6.04
CA SER A 18 -6.90 17.14 -4.85
C SER A 18 -5.42 16.80 -5.10
N PRO A 19 -4.48 17.44 -4.37
CA PRO A 19 -3.06 17.08 -4.44
C PRO A 19 -2.78 15.60 -4.18
N GLU A 20 -3.53 14.99 -3.26
CA GLU A 20 -3.42 13.56 -2.92
C GLU A 20 -3.70 12.67 -4.11
N MET A 21 -4.68 13.00 -4.95
CA MET A 21 -5.02 12.22 -6.15
C MET A 21 -3.85 12.20 -7.15
N VAL A 22 -3.21 13.35 -7.36
CA VAL A 22 -2.05 13.45 -8.25
C VAL A 22 -0.87 12.67 -7.68
N TRP A 23 -0.61 12.83 -6.38
CA TRP A 23 0.47 12.09 -5.71
C TRP A 23 0.24 10.58 -5.76
N LEU A 24 -0.98 10.12 -5.50
CA LEU A 24 -1.36 8.71 -5.55
C LEU A 24 -1.08 8.10 -6.93
N MET A 25 -1.38 8.81 -8.02
CA MET A 25 -1.08 8.33 -9.37
C MET A 25 0.43 8.18 -9.61
N ILE A 26 1.22 9.17 -9.17
CA ILE A 26 2.67 9.14 -9.32
C ILE A 26 3.24 7.92 -8.59
N ILE A 27 2.89 7.74 -7.32
CA ILE A 27 3.43 6.63 -6.53
C ILE A 27 2.89 5.28 -7.01
N GLN A 28 1.68 5.19 -7.55
CA GLN A 28 1.16 3.95 -8.16
C GLN A 28 1.98 3.55 -9.38
N GLY A 29 2.29 4.51 -10.27
CA GLY A 29 3.16 4.27 -11.42
C GLY A 29 4.58 3.92 -10.99
N PHE A 30 5.11 4.60 -9.97
CA PHE A 30 6.43 4.31 -9.41
C PHE A 30 6.49 2.91 -8.77
N SER A 31 5.46 2.50 -8.02
CA SER A 31 5.35 1.15 -7.46
C SER A 31 5.39 0.10 -8.54
N LEU A 32 4.66 0.31 -9.64
CA LEU A 32 4.66 -0.61 -10.78
C LEU A 32 6.04 -0.68 -11.44
N HIS A 33 6.72 0.46 -11.59
CA HIS A 33 8.07 0.49 -12.15
C HIS A 33 9.07 -0.28 -11.28
N ILE A 34 9.05 -0.10 -9.96
CA ILE A 34 9.89 -0.88 -9.03
C ILE A 34 9.58 -2.37 -9.16
N GLU A 35 8.29 -2.74 -9.14
CA GLU A 35 7.84 -4.13 -9.24
C GLU A 35 8.34 -4.82 -10.51
N GLN A 36 8.29 -4.12 -11.66
CA GLN A 36 8.76 -4.63 -12.95
C GLN A 36 10.28 -4.71 -13.06
N ASN A 37 11.01 -3.89 -12.32
CA ASN A 37 12.48 -3.80 -12.36
C ASN A 37 13.13 -4.26 -11.05
N ALA A 38 12.44 -5.11 -10.29
CA ALA A 38 12.78 -5.39 -8.90
C ALA A 38 14.18 -6.02 -8.73
N LYS A 39 14.64 -6.81 -9.71
CA LYS A 39 15.96 -7.44 -9.67
C LYS A 39 17.08 -6.40 -9.76
N ASP A 40 16.99 -5.49 -10.73
CA ASP A 40 18.03 -4.51 -11.00
C ASP A 40 18.05 -3.39 -9.97
N GLN A 41 16.89 -3.05 -9.41
CA GLN A 41 16.75 -1.96 -8.43
C GLN A 41 16.91 -2.43 -6.97
N ARG A 42 17.19 -3.72 -6.74
CA ARG A 42 17.12 -4.34 -5.42
C ARG A 42 17.98 -3.66 -4.36
N TYR A 43 19.22 -3.33 -4.72
CA TYR A 43 20.20 -2.70 -3.83
C TYR A 43 19.82 -1.27 -3.43
N ASN A 44 18.86 -0.64 -4.12
CA ASN A 44 18.34 0.67 -3.75
C ASN A 44 17.31 0.61 -2.62
N PHE A 45 16.71 -0.56 -2.37
CA PHE A 45 15.59 -0.71 -1.43
C PHE A 45 15.89 -1.63 -0.24
N VAL A 46 16.70 -2.67 -0.42
CA VAL A 46 16.97 -3.68 0.62
C VAL A 46 18.44 -4.16 0.60
N ASP A 47 18.92 -4.62 1.75
CA ASP A 47 20.33 -5.02 2.01
C ASP A 47 20.55 -6.53 2.21
N PHE A 48 19.48 -7.32 2.24
CA PHE A 48 19.49 -8.78 2.46
C PHE A 48 19.16 -9.51 1.17
N ASP A 49 19.59 -10.73 0.88
CA ASP A 49 19.13 -11.48 -0.31
C ASP A 49 17.81 -12.25 -0.14
N GLY A 50 17.15 -12.56 -1.26
CA GLY A 50 15.89 -13.32 -1.28
C GLY A 50 14.68 -12.49 -0.83
N THR A 51 13.76 -13.14 -0.12
CA THR A 51 12.51 -12.52 0.37
C THR A 51 12.35 -12.70 1.87
N LYS A 52 11.99 -11.64 2.60
CA LYS A 52 11.64 -11.72 4.04
C LYS A 52 10.12 -11.79 4.24
N LYS A 53 9.69 -12.22 5.42
CA LYS A 53 8.27 -12.26 5.80
C LYS A 53 7.96 -11.15 6.78
N ILE A 54 6.87 -10.42 6.54
CA ILE A 54 6.27 -9.49 7.50
C ILE A 54 4.94 -10.08 7.93
N ARG A 55 4.80 -10.28 9.24
CA ARG A 55 3.66 -10.94 9.84
C ARG A 55 2.95 -10.02 10.80
N ILE A 56 1.65 -9.83 10.59
CA ILE A 56 0.78 -9.14 11.54
C ILE A 56 -0.15 -10.17 12.19
N ILE A 57 -0.19 -10.13 13.52
CA ILE A 57 -1.08 -10.97 14.32
C ILE A 57 -2.21 -10.06 14.82
N GLY A 58 -3.44 -10.37 14.43
CA GLY A 58 -4.61 -9.60 14.82
C GLY A 58 -5.62 -10.50 15.54
N ASN A 59 -5.63 -10.44 16.87
CA ASN A 59 -6.66 -11.10 17.69
C ASN A 59 -7.94 -10.27 17.79
N GLU A 60 -7.81 -8.95 17.62
CA GLU A 60 -8.86 -7.97 17.83
C GLU A 60 -9.66 -7.67 16.55
N PHE A 61 -9.17 -8.15 15.40
CA PHE A 61 -9.74 -7.80 14.10
C PHE A 61 -10.49 -8.98 13.50
N LEU A 62 -11.80 -8.82 13.36
CA LEU A 62 -12.67 -9.74 12.62
C LEU A 62 -12.51 -9.49 11.11
N PHE A 63 -11.40 -9.96 10.55
CA PHE A 63 -11.22 -9.95 9.10
C PHE A 63 -12.08 -11.05 8.47
N GLN A 64 -13.13 -10.61 7.77
CA GLN A 64 -13.91 -11.47 6.91
C GLN A 64 -13.74 -10.96 5.48
N LYS A 65 -13.30 -11.84 4.58
CA LYS A 65 -13.20 -11.50 3.16
C LYS A 65 -14.55 -11.00 2.65
N GLY A 66 -14.58 -9.82 2.05
CA GLY A 66 -15.81 -9.19 1.56
C GLY A 66 -16.59 -8.38 2.60
N ASN A 67 -16.10 -8.28 3.85
CA ASN A 67 -16.65 -7.37 4.83
C ASN A 67 -16.09 -5.95 4.62
N GLU A 68 -16.98 -5.03 4.23
CA GLU A 68 -16.68 -3.61 4.05
C GLU A 68 -16.25 -2.90 5.34
N PHE A 69 -16.64 -3.42 6.50
CA PHE A 69 -16.28 -2.90 7.83
C PHE A 69 -14.96 -3.47 8.36
N SER A 70 -14.17 -4.12 7.52
CA SER A 70 -12.85 -4.59 7.91
C SER A 70 -11.95 -3.38 8.24
N PRO A 71 -11.23 -3.38 9.38
CA PRO A 71 -10.44 -2.24 9.85
C PRO A 71 -9.10 -2.13 9.12
N TRP A 72 -9.14 -2.01 7.79
CA TRP A 72 -7.95 -1.95 6.93
C TRP A 72 -7.08 -0.74 7.25
N GLU A 73 -7.70 0.39 7.56
CA GLU A 73 -7.01 1.63 7.93
C GLU A 73 -6.16 1.49 9.20
N GLU A 74 -6.53 0.59 10.11
CA GLU A 74 -5.76 0.32 11.32
C GLU A 74 -4.64 -0.70 11.10
N VAL A 75 -4.83 -1.63 10.16
CA VAL A 75 -3.93 -2.77 9.97
C VAL A 75 -2.88 -2.54 8.89
N ILE A 76 -3.22 -1.83 7.82
CA ILE A 76 -2.27 -1.51 6.74
C ILE A 76 -1.05 -0.72 7.24
N PRO A 77 -1.20 0.31 8.09
CA PRO A 77 -0.04 1.02 8.65
C PRO A 77 0.87 0.12 9.48
N LYS A 78 0.33 -0.91 10.17
CA LYS A 78 1.14 -1.86 10.96
C LYS A 78 2.12 -2.64 10.09
N TYR A 79 1.73 -3.03 8.89
CA TYR A 79 2.66 -3.65 7.93
C TYR A 79 3.80 -2.72 7.54
N THR A 80 3.50 -1.43 7.36
CA THR A 80 4.51 -0.44 7.02
C THR A 80 5.49 -0.22 8.17
N ASN A 81 5.01 -0.17 9.41
CA ASN A 81 5.86 -0.04 10.59
C ASN A 81 6.83 -1.22 10.73
N GLU A 82 6.38 -2.43 10.43
CA GLU A 82 7.26 -3.61 10.39
C GLU A 82 8.25 -3.56 9.20
N LEU A 83 7.82 -3.01 8.06
CA LEU A 83 8.65 -2.85 6.86
C LEU A 83 9.79 -1.85 7.08
N GLN A 84 9.56 -0.75 7.80
CA GLN A 84 10.56 0.28 8.12
C GLN A 84 11.80 -0.27 8.83
N LYS A 85 11.72 -1.45 9.45
CA LYS A 85 12.89 -2.12 10.05
C LYS A 85 13.92 -2.59 9.02
N TYR A 86 13.55 -2.65 7.74
CA TYR A 86 14.36 -3.21 6.66
C TYR A 86 14.62 -2.23 5.50
N ILE A 87 13.88 -1.12 5.44
CA ILE A 87 14.01 -0.11 4.38
C ILE A 87 14.34 1.24 5.01
N SER A 88 14.92 2.15 4.24
CA SER A 88 15.24 3.48 4.76
C SER A 88 13.99 4.33 5.02
N ASP A 89 14.07 5.20 6.02
CA ASP A 89 13.02 6.19 6.33
C ASP A 89 12.75 7.11 5.12
N SER A 90 13.77 7.38 4.31
CA SER A 90 13.64 8.19 3.10
C SER A 90 12.67 7.57 2.09
N ILE A 91 12.72 6.25 1.88
CA ILE A 91 11.78 5.55 0.98
C ILE A 91 10.36 5.64 1.55
N THR A 92 10.21 5.39 2.85
CA THR A 92 8.90 5.46 3.51
C THR A 92 8.29 6.86 3.39
N ASN A 93 9.05 7.90 3.69
CA ASN A 93 8.62 9.30 3.63
C ASN A 93 8.37 9.78 2.20
N LEU A 94 9.02 9.17 1.20
CA LEU A 94 8.71 9.41 -0.20
C LEU A 94 7.30 8.91 -0.52
N PHE A 95 6.92 7.71 -0.11
CA PHE A 95 5.58 7.19 -0.41
C PHE A 95 4.50 7.88 0.43
N ILE A 96 4.72 7.98 1.74
CA ILE A 96 3.71 8.42 2.71
C ILE A 96 3.87 9.92 2.95
N HIS A 97 3.30 10.69 2.04
CA HIS A 97 3.25 12.14 2.15
C HIS A 97 1.91 12.60 2.72
N LYS A 98 1.92 13.56 3.64
CA LYS A 98 0.70 14.14 4.22
C LYS A 98 0.54 15.58 3.75
N PHE A 99 -0.56 15.86 3.06
CA PHE A 99 -1.00 17.21 2.71
C PHE A 99 -2.00 17.75 3.74
N SER A 100 -2.40 19.01 3.60
CA SER A 100 -3.25 19.71 4.58
C SER A 100 -4.64 19.08 4.79
N ASN A 101 -5.19 18.39 3.79
CA ASN A 101 -6.54 17.80 3.82
C ASN A 101 -6.53 16.27 3.76
N THR A 102 -5.37 15.65 3.97
CA THR A 102 -5.23 14.19 3.85
C THR A 102 -5.99 13.48 4.96
N THR A 103 -6.88 12.56 4.59
CA THR A 103 -7.63 11.70 5.51
C THR A 103 -6.93 10.35 5.70
N THR A 104 -7.44 9.54 6.61
CA THR A 104 -6.94 8.18 6.85
C THR A 104 -7.06 7.28 5.61
N HIS A 105 -8.05 7.53 4.74
CA HIS A 105 -8.24 6.78 3.50
C HIS A 105 -7.07 7.00 2.52
N GLU A 106 -6.68 8.26 2.26
CA GLU A 106 -5.57 8.56 1.37
C GLU A 106 -4.24 8.04 1.93
N LEU A 107 -4.00 8.20 3.24
CA LEU A 107 -2.81 7.64 3.89
C LEU A 107 -2.75 6.12 3.71
N THR A 108 -3.88 5.43 3.91
CA THR A 108 -3.95 3.98 3.71
C THR A 108 -3.65 3.59 2.26
N ALA A 109 -4.11 4.36 1.28
CA ALA A 109 -3.77 4.15 -0.13
C ALA A 109 -2.27 4.33 -0.40
N PHE A 110 -1.61 5.32 0.22
CA PHE A 110 -0.17 5.52 0.14
C PHE A 110 0.62 4.34 0.73
N HIS A 111 0.21 3.86 1.91
CA HIS A 111 0.77 2.66 2.52
C HIS A 111 0.62 1.44 1.60
N ILE A 112 -0.55 1.22 0.99
CA ILE A 112 -0.75 0.11 0.04
C ILE A 112 0.21 0.22 -1.16
N CYS A 113 0.46 1.42 -1.67
CA CYS A 113 1.40 1.61 -2.78
C CYS A 113 2.83 1.24 -2.37
N LEU A 114 3.27 1.60 -1.17
CA LEU A 114 4.57 1.21 -0.63
C LEU A 114 4.67 -0.31 -0.42
N LEU A 115 3.64 -0.94 0.16
CA LEU A 115 3.63 -2.41 0.32
C LEU A 115 3.64 -3.12 -1.03
N LYS A 116 2.93 -2.58 -2.02
CA LYS A 116 2.96 -3.10 -3.40
C LYS A 116 4.34 -2.99 -4.02
N SER A 117 5.01 -1.84 -3.90
CA SER A 117 6.35 -1.65 -4.50
C SER A 117 7.38 -2.62 -3.90
N MET A 118 7.23 -2.97 -2.63
CA MET A 118 8.13 -3.88 -1.91
C MET A 118 7.71 -5.36 -1.99
N SER A 119 6.62 -5.69 -2.67
CA SER A 119 6.08 -7.07 -2.76
C SER A 119 6.99 -8.08 -3.44
N ALA A 120 7.99 -7.62 -4.20
CA ALA A 120 9.04 -8.49 -4.76
C ALA A 120 10.09 -8.92 -3.72
N TYR A 121 10.25 -8.17 -2.63
CA TYR A 121 11.26 -8.39 -1.59
C TYR A 121 10.66 -8.93 -0.28
N PHE A 122 9.37 -8.73 -0.06
CA PHE A 122 8.68 -9.13 1.16
C PHE A 122 7.40 -9.91 0.85
N ASN A 123 7.11 -10.88 1.72
CA ASN A 123 5.86 -11.61 1.74
C ASN A 123 5.05 -11.20 2.98
N TYR A 124 3.83 -10.72 2.76
CA TYR A 124 2.96 -10.18 3.80
C TYR A 124 1.94 -11.24 4.23
N GLU A 125 1.92 -11.56 5.52
CA GLU A 125 1.04 -12.58 6.08
C GLU A 125 0.20 -12.00 7.24
N PHE A 126 -1.11 -12.27 7.21
CA PHE A 126 -2.02 -11.97 8.31
C PHE A 126 -2.41 -13.24 9.05
N TYR A 127 -2.26 -13.24 10.38
CA TYR A 127 -2.63 -14.36 11.24
C TYR A 127 -3.73 -13.95 12.21
N ASN A 128 -4.80 -14.74 12.23
CA ASN A 128 -5.85 -14.63 13.22
C ASN A 128 -5.72 -15.82 14.18
N ILE A 129 -5.56 -15.58 15.48
CA ILE A 129 -5.34 -16.68 16.45
C ILE A 129 -6.65 -17.45 16.70
N LEU A 130 -7.82 -16.83 16.48
CA LEU A 130 -9.13 -17.43 16.76
C LEU A 130 -9.66 -18.37 15.65
N ARG A 131 -9.03 -18.38 14.47
CA ARG A 131 -9.31 -19.34 13.40
C ARG A 131 -7.98 -19.76 12.79
N HIS A 132 -7.66 -21.05 12.79
CA HIS A 132 -6.55 -21.63 12.02
C HIS A 132 -6.76 -21.44 10.51
N SER A 133 -6.70 -20.21 10.02
CA SER A 133 -6.81 -19.86 8.59
C SER A 133 -5.89 -18.68 8.33
N VAL A 134 -4.77 -18.99 7.67
CA VAL A 134 -3.79 -18.01 7.21
C VAL A 134 -4.37 -17.31 5.98
N TYR A 135 -4.63 -16.00 6.07
CA TYR A 135 -5.06 -15.22 4.92
C TYR A 135 -3.83 -14.67 4.20
N PHE A 136 -3.59 -15.16 2.99
CA PHE A 136 -2.57 -14.61 2.11
C PHE A 136 -3.16 -13.43 1.32
N ILE A 137 -2.51 -12.28 1.38
CA ILE A 137 -2.73 -11.22 0.39
C ILE A 137 -1.97 -11.65 -0.88
N LYS A 138 -2.52 -12.61 -1.63
CA LYS A 138 -1.94 -13.06 -2.90
C LYS A 138 -2.41 -12.14 -4.04
N ARG A 139 -1.44 -11.73 -4.89
CA ARG A 139 -1.64 -11.06 -6.18
C ARG A 139 -2.77 -11.74 -6.98
N GLN A 140 -3.73 -10.95 -7.45
CA GLN A 140 -4.47 -11.22 -8.69
C GLN A 140 -3.75 -10.52 -9.84
#